data_AF-A0A1B8BVA6-F1
#
_entry.id   AF-A0A1B8BVA6-F1
#
_cell.length_a   1.000
_cell.length_b   1.000
_cell.length_c   1.000
_cell.angle_alpha   90.00
_cell.angle_beta   90.00
_cell.angle_gamma   90.00
#
_symmetry.space_group_name_H-M   'P 1'
#
loop_
_entity.id
_entity.type
_entity.pdbx_description
1 polymer ?
#
loop_
_entity_poly.entity_id
_entity_poly.type
_entity_poly.pdbx_seq_one_letter_code
_entity_poly.pdbx_strand_id
1 'polypeptide(L)'
;MANILLVARGKTLIQTVGEKWVRNFVNRHKELQTRFSRRYNYQRALCEDPKMIQEWFNLIQITIMQYGILPDDIYNFDETGFAMGLTATTRVITRAEYYVY
;
A
#
# COMPACT_ATOMS: atom_id res chain seq x y z
N MET A 1 -16.47 -6.29 -1.67
CA MET A 1 -16.79 -4.93 -1.20
C MET A 1 -18.00 -4.30 -1.91
N ALA A 2 -17.99 -4.11 -3.23
CA ALA A 2 -19.10 -3.42 -3.92
C ALA A 2 -20.49 -4.05 -3.72
N ASN A 3 -20.59 -5.39 -3.75
CA ASN A 3 -21.84 -6.10 -3.44
C ASN A 3 -22.29 -5.89 -1.97
N ILE A 4 -21.36 -5.78 -1.03
CA ILE A 4 -21.67 -5.56 0.39
C ILE A 4 -22.30 -4.17 0.57
N LEU A 5 -21.74 -3.14 -0.08
CA LEU A 5 -22.30 -1.78 -0.08
C LEU A 5 -23.68 -1.72 -0.76
N LEU A 6 -23.91 -2.55 -1.79
CA LEU A 6 -25.19 -2.63 -2.48
C LEU A 6 -26.27 -3.28 -1.62
N VAL A 7 -25.92 -4.36 -0.88
CA VAL A 7 -26.81 -5.00 0.09
C VAL A 7 -27.18 -4.03 1.22
N ALA A 8 -26.21 -3.26 1.73
CA ALA A 8 -26.46 -2.25 2.76
C ALA A 8 -27.42 -1.12 2.31
N ARG A 9 -27.58 -0.89 0.99
CA ARG A 9 -28.53 0.11 0.44
C ARG A 9 -29.99 -0.37 0.40
N GLY A 10 -30.31 -1.58 0.88
CA GLY A 10 -31.67 -1.97 1.21
C GLY A 10 -32.57 -2.44 0.04
N LYS A 11 -32.00 -2.92 -1.07
CA LYS A 11 -32.80 -3.55 -2.14
C LYS A 11 -32.97 -5.05 -1.89
N THR A 12 -34.22 -5.49 -1.88
CA THR A 12 -34.70 -6.84 -1.50
C THR A 12 -34.39 -7.93 -2.52
N LEU A 13 -33.99 -7.58 -3.75
CA LEU A 13 -33.56 -8.52 -4.77
C LEU A 13 -32.05 -8.72 -4.66
N ILE A 14 -31.55 -9.95 -4.87
CA ILE A 14 -30.12 -10.26 -4.98
C ILE A 14 -29.58 -9.55 -6.23
N GLN A 15 -29.32 -8.25 -6.13
CA GLN A 15 -28.64 -7.47 -7.14
C GLN A 15 -27.15 -7.62 -6.87
N THR A 16 -26.46 -8.28 -7.79
CA THR A 16 -25.01 -8.25 -7.86
C THR A 16 -24.58 -7.14 -8.80
N VAL A 17 -23.41 -6.55 -8.56
CA VAL A 17 -22.82 -5.66 -9.56
C VAL A 17 -22.49 -6.47 -10.82
N GLY A 18 -22.79 -5.91 -11.98
CA GLY A 18 -22.40 -6.54 -13.25
C GLY A 18 -20.87 -6.62 -13.39
N GLU A 19 -20.39 -7.58 -14.18
CA GLU A 19 -18.96 -7.83 -14.40
C GLU A 19 -18.17 -6.57 -14.80
N LYS A 20 -18.78 -5.71 -15.64
CA LYS A 20 -18.17 -4.48 -16.14
C LYS A 20 -18.30 -3.28 -15.19
N TRP A 21 -18.89 -3.45 -14.01
CA TRP A 21 -19.20 -2.35 -13.09
C TRP A 21 -17.99 -1.51 -12.72
N VAL A 22 -16.86 -2.15 -12.38
CA VAL A 22 -15.62 -1.44 -12.01
C VAL A 22 -15.11 -0.58 -13.17
N ARG A 23 -15.07 -1.13 -14.38
CA ARG A 23 -14.63 -0.40 -15.59
C ARG A 23 -15.54 0.79 -15.88
N ASN A 24 -16.85 0.58 -15.80
CA ASN A 24 -17.84 1.64 -16.04
C ASN A 24 -17.80 2.71 -14.94
N PHE A 25 -17.52 2.33 -13.70
CA PHE A 25 -17.33 3.25 -12.60
C PHE A 25 -16.12 4.16 -12.85
N VAL A 26 -14.94 3.59 -13.10
CA VAL A 26 -13.73 4.38 -13.39
C VAL A 26 -13.93 5.29 -14.61
N ASN A 27 -14.55 4.80 -15.70
CA ASN A 27 -14.77 5.61 -16.89
C ASN A 27 -15.72 6.81 -16.68
N ARG A 28 -16.63 6.74 -15.70
CA ARG A 28 -17.54 7.85 -15.36
C ARG A 28 -16.88 8.92 -14.50
N HIS A 29 -15.83 8.56 -13.78
CA HIS A 29 -15.14 9.40 -12.81
C HIS A 29 -13.74 9.76 -13.32
N LYS A 30 -13.62 10.89 -14.01
CA LYS A 30 -12.34 11.36 -14.61
C LYS A 30 -11.26 11.63 -13.56
N GLU A 31 -11.67 11.88 -12.32
CA GLU A 31 -10.83 12.01 -11.14
C GLU A 31 -10.18 10.69 -10.72
N LEU A 32 -10.62 9.55 -11.25
CA LEU A 32 -10.07 8.24 -10.98
C LEU A 32 -9.30 7.70 -12.18
N GLN A 33 -8.17 7.05 -11.90
CA GLN A 33 -7.38 6.37 -12.90
C GLN A 33 -6.90 5.01 -12.41
N THR A 34 -6.86 4.05 -13.32
CA THR A 34 -6.31 2.74 -13.06
C THR A 34 -4.81 2.72 -13.36
N ARG A 35 -4.01 2.21 -12.42
CA ARG A 35 -2.55 2.07 -12.55
C ARG A 35 -2.12 0.67 -12.12
N PHE A 36 -0.96 0.25 -12.59
CA PHE A 36 -0.31 -0.96 -12.06
C PHE A 36 0.59 -0.54 -10.90
N SER A 37 0.37 -1.13 -9.73
CA SER A 37 1.31 -1.03 -8.62
C SER A 37 2.63 -1.63 -9.06
N ARG A 38 3.73 -0.94 -8.78
CA ARG A 38 5.07 -1.49 -9.02
C ARG A 38 5.29 -2.64 -8.04
N ARG A 39 5.88 -3.72 -8.53
CA ARG A 39 6.33 -4.83 -7.69
C ARG A 39 7.33 -4.32 -6.65
N TYR A 40 7.30 -4.88 -5.45
CA TYR A 40 8.44 -4.77 -4.52
C TYR A 40 9.72 -5.05 -5.32
N ASN A 41 10.74 -4.19 -5.19
CA ASN A 41 11.93 -4.30 -6.03
C ASN A 41 12.63 -5.63 -5.66
N TYR A 42 12.52 -6.62 -6.55
CA TYR A 42 13.10 -7.95 -6.33
C TYR A 42 14.61 -7.88 -6.08
N GLN A 43 15.31 -6.90 -6.66
CA GLN A 43 16.72 -6.66 -6.37
C GLN A 43 16.95 -6.22 -4.93
N ARG A 44 16.05 -5.43 -4.33
CA ARG A 44 16.13 -5.09 -2.90
C ARG A 44 15.97 -6.35 -2.03
N ALA A 45 14.98 -7.19 -2.34
CA ALA A 45 14.77 -8.46 -1.62
C ALA A 45 16.00 -9.38 -1.69
N LEU A 46 16.68 -9.43 -2.84
CA LEU A 46 17.90 -10.25 -3.00
C LEU A 46 19.13 -9.67 -2.29
N CYS A 47 19.15 -8.37 -2.04
CA CYS A 47 20.23 -7.68 -1.33
C CYS A 47 20.03 -7.62 0.20
N GLU A 48 18.92 -8.18 0.72
CA GLU A 48 18.66 -8.31 2.16
C GLU A 48 19.55 -9.44 2.74
N ASP A 49 20.81 -9.12 3.04
CA ASP A 49 21.72 -10.02 3.76
C ASP A 49 21.36 -10.03 5.26
N PRO A 50 20.96 -11.17 5.84
CA PRO A 50 20.63 -11.27 7.26
C PRO A 50 21.74 -10.74 8.18
N LYS A 51 23.00 -10.91 7.79
CA LYS A 51 24.14 -10.43 8.58
C LYS A 51 24.20 -8.91 8.59
N MET A 52 24.06 -8.27 7.42
CA MET A 52 24.04 -6.80 7.34
C MET A 52 22.84 -6.20 8.08
N ILE A 53 21.68 -6.85 8.00
CA ILE A 53 20.48 -6.42 8.73
C ILE A 53 20.73 -6.50 10.24
N GLN A 54 21.29 -7.60 10.73
CA GLN A 54 21.61 -7.77 12.14
C GLN A 54 22.65 -6.74 12.62
N GLU A 55 23.70 -6.50 11.85
CA GLU A 55 24.72 -5.50 12.16
C GLU A 55 24.12 -4.09 12.24
N TRP A 56 23.21 -3.74 11.32
CA TRP A 56 22.49 -2.47 11.36
C TRP A 56 21.64 -2.31 12.63
N PHE A 57 20.86 -3.33 13.01
CA PHE A 57 20.08 -3.29 14.25
C PHE A 57 20.97 -3.20 15.50
N ASN A 58 22.12 -3.87 15.51
CA ASN A 58 23.08 -3.76 16.60
C ASN A 58 23.63 -2.33 16.73
N LEU A 59 23.96 -1.68 15.61
CA LEU A 59 24.43 -0.29 15.59
C LEU A 59 23.35 0.69 16.10
N ILE A 60 22.10 0.49 15.70
CA ILE A 60 20.96 1.27 16.18
C ILE A 60 20.85 1.15 17.71
N GLN A 61 20.90 -0.08 18.25
CA GLN A 61 20.82 -0.32 19.70
C GLN A 61 21.96 0.36 20.47
N ILE A 62 23.20 0.24 19.97
CA ILE A 62 24.36 0.91 20.57
C ILE A 62 24.16 2.43 20.57
N THR A 63 23.67 2.99 19.46
CA THR A 63 23.43 4.44 19.33
C THR A 63 22.35 4.91 20.31
N ILE A 64 21.24 4.18 20.42
CA ILE A 64 20.17 4.48 21.39
C ILE A 64 20.73 4.50 22.81
N MET A 65 21.53 3.49 23.18
CA MET A 65 22.14 3.40 24.51
C MET A 65 23.18 4.51 24.76
N GLN A 66 24.01 4.82 23.77
CA GLN A 66 25.08 5.81 23.87
C GLN A 66 24.53 7.23 24.08
N TYR A 67 23.44 7.57 23.39
CA TYR A 67 22.84 8.91 23.45
C TYR A 67 21.63 8.99 24.37
N GLY A 68 21.22 7.89 25.00
CA GLY A 68 20.07 7.86 25.90
C GLY A 68 18.74 8.23 25.22
N ILE A 69 18.57 7.82 23.96
CA ILE A 69 17.36 8.14 23.16
C ILE A 69 16.17 7.44 23.79
N LEU A 70 15.12 8.19 24.15
CA LEU A 70 13.91 7.63 24.71
C LEU A 70 13.07 6.95 23.62
N PRO A 71 12.32 5.88 23.95
CA PRO A 71 11.40 5.26 22.99
C PRO A 71 10.41 6.25 22.34
N ASP A 72 9.99 7.27 23.10
CA ASP A 72 9.07 8.32 22.64
C ASP A 72 9.69 9.29 21.62
N ASP A 73 11.03 9.29 21.51
CA ASP A 73 11.79 10.11 20.56
C ASP A 73 12.17 9.34 19.29
N ILE A 74 11.67 8.10 19.12
CA ILE A 74 11.88 7.28 17.92
C ILE A 74 10.71 7.47 16.97
N TYR A 75 10.95 8.15 15.85
CA TYR A 75 9.96 8.40 14.81
C TYR A 75 10.26 7.58 13.56
N ASN A 76 9.25 6.88 13.03
CA ASN A 76 9.36 6.31 11.69
C ASN A 76 9.13 7.40 10.65
N PHE A 77 9.92 7.38 9.58
CA PHE A 77 9.75 8.26 8.42
C PHE A 77 9.51 7.40 7.19
N ASP A 78 8.38 6.70 7.16
CA ASP A 78 7.90 6.00 5.98
C ASP A 78 6.72 6.76 5.35
N GLU A 79 6.76 6.94 4.02
CA GLU A 79 5.58 7.38 3.29
C GLU A 79 4.54 6.26 3.37
N THR A 80 3.39 6.55 3.98
CA THR A 80 2.21 5.67 3.99
C THR A 80 1.59 5.62 2.59
N GLY A 81 2.26 4.93 1.67
CA GLY A 81 1.87 4.83 0.27
C GLY A 81 2.20 3.45 -0.25
N PHE A 82 1.17 2.60 -0.31
CA PHE A 82 1.11 1.23 -0.83
C PHE A 82 1.12 0.10 0.21
N ALA A 83 0.10 -0.73 0.09
CA ALA A 83 -0.17 -1.89 0.94
C ALA A 83 1.04 -2.84 0.97
N MET A 84 1.65 -2.97 2.14
CA MET A 84 2.61 -4.03 2.43
C MET A 84 1.98 -5.39 2.12
N GLY A 85 2.70 -6.26 1.42
CA GLY A 85 2.25 -7.62 1.07
C GLY A 85 1.77 -7.82 -0.36
N LEU A 86 1.65 -6.76 -1.17
CA LEU A 86 1.42 -6.90 -2.62
C LEU A 86 2.76 -7.08 -3.35
N THR A 87 3.37 -8.26 -3.19
CA THR A 87 4.61 -8.67 -3.89
C THR A 87 4.42 -8.91 -5.39
N ALA A 88 3.21 -8.72 -5.91
CA ALA A 88 2.84 -8.86 -7.31
C ALA A 88 2.27 -7.55 -7.88
N THR A 89 2.47 -7.36 -9.19
CA THR A 89 1.89 -6.25 -9.95
C THR A 89 0.36 -6.36 -9.88
N THR A 90 -0.26 -5.50 -9.07
CA THR A 90 -1.72 -5.43 -8.98
C THR A 90 -2.24 -4.19 -9.66
N ARG A 91 -3.43 -4.30 -10.24
CA ARG A 91 -4.10 -3.17 -10.85
C ARG A 91 -4.89 -2.43 -9.77
N VAL A 92 -4.47 -1.21 -9.48
CA VAL A 92 -5.04 -0.34 -8.44
C VAL A 92 -5.81 0.82 -9.08
N ILE A 93 -6.82 1.33 -8.36
CA ILE A 93 -7.54 2.56 -8.73
C ILE A 93 -7.03 3.66 -7.81
N THR A 94 -6.63 4.79 -8.39
CA THR A 94 -6.00 5.93 -7.71
C THR A 94 -6.64 7.22 -8.18
N ARG A 95 -6.45 8.31 -7.44
CA ARG A 95 -6.84 9.65 -7.90
C ARG A 95 -5.91 10.08 -9.03
N ALA A 96 -6.48 10.67 -10.09
CA ALA A 96 -5.74 11.07 -11.29
C ALA A 96 -4.68 12.15 -11.01
N GLU A 97 -4.87 12.94 -9.96
CA GLU A 97 -4.05 14.10 -9.59
C GLU A 97 -2.82 13.79 -8.73
N TYR A 98 -2.72 12.60 -8.11
CA TYR A 98 -1.65 12.27 -7.16
C TYR A 98 -0.38 11.68 -7.79
N TYR A 99 -0.33 11.56 -9.12
CA TYR A 99 0.84 11.06 -9.86
C TYR A 99 1.18 11.99 -11.01
N VAL A 100 1.70 13.17 -10.68
CA VAL A 100 2.46 14.03 -11.59
C VAL A 100 3.93 13.67 -11.39
N TYR A 101 4.65 13.46 -12.49
CA TYR A 101 6.02 12.94 -12.58
C TYR A 101 7.02 13.57 -11.61
#